data_AF-A0A1K1SJH9-F1
#
_entry.id   AF-A0A1K1SJH9-F1
#
_cell.length_a   1.000
_cell.length_b   1.000
_cell.length_c   1.000
_cell.angle_alpha   90.00
_cell.angle_beta   90.00
_cell.angle_gamma   90.00
#
_symmetry.space_group_name_H-M   'P 1'
#
loop_
_entity.id
_entity.type
_entity.pdbx_description
1 polymer ?
#
loop_
_entity_poly.entity_id
_entity_poly.type
_entity_poly.pdbx_seq_one_letter_code
_entity_poly.pdbx_strand_id
1 'polypeptide(L)'
;MSGFHADPAALDALALRLEDTADEYSAAAAEAEAAASGDVGPVVDALAALAAEWSGRIRAVERDVTTAAAGVRTAANAYRETDIAAADELGRADD
;
A
#
# COMPACT_ATOMS: atom_id res chain seq x y z
N MET A 1 31.40 9.55 -7.39
CA MET A 1 30.30 8.59 -7.19
C MET A 1 29.04 9.39 -6.94
N SER A 2 28.13 9.51 -7.91
CA SER A 2 26.79 10.00 -7.60
C SER A 2 26.10 8.87 -6.84
N GLY A 3 26.18 8.91 -5.51
CA GLY A 3 25.43 7.98 -4.66
C GLY A 3 23.95 8.03 -5.05
N PHE A 4 23.28 6.89 -4.96
CA PHE A 4 21.85 6.79 -5.19
C PHE A 4 21.14 7.68 -4.16
N HIS A 5 20.81 8.92 -4.55
CA HIS A 5 19.98 9.80 -3.73
C HIS A 5 18.53 9.41 -3.99
N ALA A 6 17.97 8.61 -3.08
CA ALA A 6 16.53 8.43 -3.06
C ALA A 6 15.91 9.74 -2.58
N ASP A 7 14.95 10.26 -3.34
CA ASP A 7 14.17 11.43 -2.97
C ASP A 7 13.04 11.00 -2.01
N PRO A 8 13.08 11.39 -0.72
CA PRO A 8 12.07 11.00 0.26
C PRO A 8 10.67 11.48 -0.11
N ALA A 9 10.53 12.63 -0.79
CA ALA A 9 9.23 13.14 -1.22
C ALA A 9 8.62 12.29 -2.34
N ALA A 10 9.46 11.80 -3.26
CA ALA A 10 9.02 10.86 -4.29
C ALA A 10 8.59 9.51 -3.68
N LEU A 11 9.25 9.07 -2.60
CA LEU A 11 8.85 7.87 -1.85
C LEU A 11 7.51 8.08 -1.12
N ASP A 12 7.28 9.23 -0.46
CA ASP A 12 5.97 9.52 0.15
C ASP A 12 4.84 9.52 -0.89
N ALA A 13 5.08 10.13 -2.06
CA ALA A 13 4.11 10.15 -3.16
C ALA A 13 3.84 8.75 -3.72
N LEU A 14 4.83 7.86 -3.71
CA LEU A 14 4.62 6.45 -4.04
C LEU A 14 3.78 5.74 -2.97
N ALA A 15 4.06 5.94 -1.69
CA ALA A 15 3.29 5.34 -0.60
C ALA A 15 1.81 5.77 -0.63
N LEU A 16 1.54 7.06 -0.87
CA LEU A 16 0.17 7.57 -1.01
C LEU A 16 -0.58 6.88 -2.16
N ARG A 17 0.05 6.74 -3.33
CA ARG A 17 -0.58 6.04 -4.46
C ARG A 17 -0.87 4.56 -4.17
N LEU A 18 0.00 3.91 -3.40
CA LEU A 18 -0.22 2.54 -2.98
C LEU A 18 -1.41 2.46 -2.01
N GLU A 19 -1.55 3.41 -1.09
CA GLU A 19 -2.72 3.49 -0.21
C GLU A 19 -4.02 3.73 -0.97
N ASP A 20 -4.04 4.67 -1.91
CA ASP A 20 -5.20 4.90 -2.79
C ASP A 20 -5.57 3.61 -3.54
N THR A 21 -4.55 2.87 -4.02
CA THR A 21 -4.76 1.57 -4.69
C THR A 21 -5.33 0.51 -3.73
N ALA A 22 -4.88 0.50 -2.47
CA ALA A 22 -5.43 -0.41 -1.47
C ALA A 22 -6.90 -0.11 -1.18
N ASP A 23 -7.27 1.18 -1.08
CA ASP A 23 -8.65 1.61 -0.91
C ASP A 23 -9.54 1.18 -2.09
N GLU A 24 -9.03 1.27 -3.33
CA GLU A 24 -9.72 0.74 -4.52
C GLU A 24 -9.97 -0.78 -4.43
N TYR A 25 -8.98 -1.55 -3.98
CA TYR A 25 -9.16 -2.99 -3.77
C TYR A 25 -10.15 -3.30 -2.65
N SER A 26 -10.13 -2.53 -1.56
CA SER A 26 -11.09 -2.67 -0.47
C SER A 26 -12.53 -2.44 -0.96
N ALA A 27 -12.74 -1.40 -1.77
CA ALA A 27 -14.04 -1.13 -2.40
C ALA A 27 -14.47 -2.27 -3.34
N ALA A 28 -13.57 -2.78 -4.19
CA ALA A 28 -13.85 -3.89 -5.09
C ALA A 28 -14.22 -5.19 -4.34
N ALA A 29 -13.58 -5.46 -3.20
CA ALA A 29 -13.95 -6.60 -2.36
C ALA A 29 -15.36 -6.44 -1.78
N ALA A 30 -15.73 -5.24 -1.34
CA ALA A 30 -17.07 -4.94 -0.82
C ALA A 30 -18.15 -5.08 -1.91
N GLU A 31 -17.86 -4.64 -3.14
CA GLU A 31 -18.75 -4.81 -4.28
C GLU A 31 -18.98 -6.29 -4.63
N ALA A 32 -17.91 -7.10 -4.62
CA ALA A 32 -18.01 -8.54 -4.86
C ALA A 32 -18.93 -9.24 -3.83
N GLU A 33 -18.84 -8.84 -2.56
CA GLU A 33 -19.70 -9.36 -1.49
C GLU A 33 -21.15 -8.92 -1.63
N ALA A 34 -21.37 -7.66 -2.01
CA ALA A 34 -22.71 -7.12 -2.26
C ALA A 34 -23.40 -7.83 -3.43
N ALA A 35 -22.66 -8.12 -4.51
CA ALA A 35 -23.19 -8.81 -5.69
C ALA A 35 -23.74 -10.22 -5.39
N ALA A 36 -23.23 -10.87 -4.34
CA ALA A 36 -23.67 -12.20 -3.92
C ALA A 36 -25.02 -12.22 -3.18
N SER A 37 -25.53 -11.06 -2.77
CA SER A 37 -26.76 -10.94 -1.96
C SER A 37 -28.07 -10.90 -2.77
N GLY A 38 -27.98 -10.97 -4.10
CA GLY A 38 -29.15 -10.95 -4.99
C GLY A 38 -29.95 -12.26 -5.01
N ASP A 39 -31.23 -12.18 -5.39
CA ASP A 39 -32.08 -13.36 -5.61
C ASP A 39 -31.70 -14.05 -6.93
N VAL A 40 -30.71 -14.95 -6.87
CA VAL A 40 -30.20 -15.69 -8.03
C VAL A 40 -30.76 -17.12 -8.10
N GLY A 41 -31.84 -17.40 -7.37
CA GLY A 41 -32.47 -18.71 -7.33
C GLY A 41 -31.52 -19.82 -6.85
N PRO A 42 -31.63 -21.06 -7.37
CA PRO A 42 -30.97 -22.24 -6.78
C PRO A 42 -29.43 -22.25 -6.87
N VAL A 43 -28.81 -21.27 -7.53
CA VAL A 43 -27.35 -21.14 -7.62
C VAL A 43 -26.76 -20.14 -6.60
N VAL A 44 -27.59 -19.57 -5.73
CA VAL A 44 -27.18 -18.53 -4.75
C VAL A 44 -26.00 -18.98 -3.88
N ASP A 45 -25.98 -20.22 -3.41
CA ASP A 45 -24.90 -20.73 -2.55
C ASP A 45 -23.57 -20.85 -3.30
N ALA A 46 -23.60 -21.29 -4.57
CA ALA A 46 -22.41 -21.40 -5.40
C ALA A 46 -21.85 -20.02 -5.77
N LEU A 47 -22.74 -19.05 -6.03
CA LEU A 47 -22.36 -17.65 -6.27
C LEU A 47 -21.81 -16.99 -5.01
N ALA A 48 -22.40 -17.25 -3.84
CA ALA A 48 -21.89 -16.78 -2.55
C ALA A 48 -20.49 -17.33 -2.25
N ALA A 49 -20.25 -18.62 -2.49
CA ALA A 49 -18.93 -19.22 -2.34
C ALA A 49 -17.90 -18.62 -3.29
N LEU A 50 -18.26 -18.42 -4.56
CA LEU A 50 -17.39 -17.79 -5.55
C LEU A 50 -17.07 -16.33 -5.19
N ALA A 51 -18.08 -15.57 -4.77
CA ALA A 51 -17.90 -14.18 -4.34
C ALA A 51 -17.00 -14.08 -3.10
N ALA A 52 -17.16 -14.97 -2.12
CA ALA A 52 -16.29 -15.02 -0.95
C ALA A 52 -14.84 -15.39 -1.30
N GLU A 53 -14.63 -16.31 -2.25
CA GLU A 53 -13.29 -16.64 -2.75
C GLU A 53 -12.62 -15.43 -3.42
N TRP A 54 -13.35 -14.73 -4.28
CA TRP A 54 -12.85 -13.55 -4.97
C TRP A 54 -12.62 -12.36 -4.03
N SER A 55 -13.55 -12.06 -3.12
CA SER A 55 -13.35 -10.99 -2.14
C SER A 55 -12.16 -11.30 -1.22
N GLY A 56 -11.96 -12.56 -0.85
CA GLY A 56 -10.79 -13.02 -0.10
C GLY A 56 -9.47 -12.79 -0.84
N ARG A 57 -9.43 -13.08 -2.15
CA ARG A 57 -8.25 -12.79 -3.00
C ARG A 57 -7.98 -11.30 -3.14
N ILE A 58 -9.02 -10.50 -3.36
CA ILE A 58 -8.89 -9.05 -3.48
C ILE A 58 -8.33 -8.44 -2.18
N ARG A 59 -8.85 -8.87 -1.01
CA ARG A 59 -8.32 -8.46 0.29
C ARG A 59 -6.88 -8.91 0.55
N ALA A 60 -6.44 -10.00 -0.07
CA ALA A 60 -5.03 -10.39 0.03
C ALA A 60 -4.14 -9.38 -0.70
N VAL A 61 -4.54 -8.97 -1.91
CA VAL A 61 -3.83 -7.92 -2.67
C VAL A 61 -3.85 -6.58 -1.93
N GLU A 62 -4.99 -6.18 -1.37
CA GLU A 62 -5.11 -4.98 -0.52
C GLU A 62 -4.06 -4.96 0.61
N ARG A 63 -3.90 -6.09 1.33
CA ARG A 63 -2.92 -6.22 2.41
C ARG A 63 -1.49 -6.14 1.91
N ASP A 64 -1.19 -6.78 0.78
CA ASP A 64 0.15 -6.75 0.19
C ASP A 64 0.52 -5.31 -0.23
N VAL A 65 -0.42 -4.59 -0.84
CA VAL A 65 -0.23 -3.19 -1.27
C VAL A 65 -0.09 -2.27 -0.05
N THR A 66 -0.91 -2.44 0.98
CA THR A 66 -0.80 -1.69 2.25
C THR A 66 0.56 -1.92 2.91
N THR A 67 1.04 -3.17 2.90
CA THR A 67 2.37 -3.52 3.44
C THR A 67 3.48 -2.86 2.63
N ALA A 68 3.36 -2.82 1.31
CA ALA A 68 4.31 -2.13 0.44
C ALA A 68 4.33 -0.61 0.72
N ALA A 69 3.17 0.03 0.88
CA ALA A 69 3.07 1.45 1.23
C ALA A 69 3.79 1.76 2.54
N ALA A 70 3.58 0.94 3.58
CA ALA A 70 4.27 1.07 4.85
C ALA A 70 5.80 0.93 4.70
N GLY A 71 6.26 -0.06 3.92
CA GLY A 71 7.69 -0.26 3.64
C GLY A 71 8.33 0.94 2.93
N VAL A 72 7.62 1.54 1.96
CA VAL A 72 8.08 2.74 1.26
C VAL A 72 8.19 3.94 2.21
N ARG A 73 7.22 4.13 3.12
CA ARG A 73 7.30 5.18 4.16
C ARG A 73 8.47 4.97 5.11
N THR A 74 8.70 3.73 5.54
CA THR A 74 9.86 3.41 6.38
C THR A 74 11.17 3.76 5.66
N ALA A 75 11.28 3.43 4.37
CA ALA A 75 12.44 3.82 3.57
C ALA A 75 12.59 5.34 3.46
N ALA A 76 11.51 6.08 3.20
CA ALA A 76 11.54 7.55 3.13
C ALA A 76 12.05 8.16 4.45
N ASN A 77 11.57 7.66 5.58
CA ASN A 77 12.03 8.10 6.90
C ASN A 77 13.52 7.83 7.13
N ALA A 78 14.00 6.63 6.78
CA ALA A 78 15.41 6.27 6.92
C ALA A 78 16.34 7.17 6.08
N TYR A 79 15.92 7.55 4.86
CA TYR A 79 16.68 8.50 4.05
C TYR A 79 16.73 9.89 4.70
N ARG A 80 15.60 10.41 5.20
CA ARG A 80 15.59 11.71 5.91
C ARG A 80 16.48 11.71 7.15
N GLU A 81 16.43 10.64 7.95
CA GLU A 81 17.29 10.50 9.14
C GLU A 81 18.76 10.48 8.76
N THR A 82 19.12 9.80 7.68
CA THR A 82 20.50 9.74 7.17
C THR A 82 20.97 11.12 6.70
N ASP A 83 20.13 11.85 5.95
CA ASP A 83 20.45 13.19 5.47
C ASP A 83 20.63 14.19 6.62
N ILE A 84 19.79 14.11 7.66
CA ILE A 84 19.91 14.94 8.88
C ILE A 84 21.23 14.63 9.60
N ALA A 85 21.55 13.35 9.80
CA ALA A 85 22.78 12.94 10.47
C ALA A 85 24.03 13.41 9.72
N ALA A 86 24.02 13.32 8.39
CA ALA A 86 25.12 13.80 7.55
C ALA A 86 25.28 15.33 7.62
N ALA A 87 24.18 16.09 7.61
CA ALA A 87 24.21 17.54 7.75
C ALA A 87 24.76 17.98 9.12
N ASP A 88 24.36 17.29 10.19
CA ASP A 88 24.84 17.51 11.55
C ASP A 88 26.35 17.23 11.70
N GLU A 89 26.86 16.18 11.04
CA GLU A 89 28.28 15.85 11.07
C GLU A 89 29.13 16.89 10.33
N LEU A 90 28.66 17.36 9.17
CA LEU A 90 29.33 18.42 8.41
C LEU A 90 29.34 19.75 9.17
N GLY A 91 28.22 20.14 9.78
CA GLY A 91 28.14 21.36 10.57
C GLY A 91 29.09 21.39 11.77
N ARG A 92 29.37 20.24 12.40
CA ARG A 92 30.37 20.13 13.48
C ARG A 92 31.82 20.11 13.00
N ALA A 93 32.07 19.75 11.74
CA ALA A 93 33.41 19.71 11.18
C ALA A 93 33.91 21.09 10.72
N ASP A 94 32.98 22.02 10.47
CA ASP A 94 33.25 23.40 10.02
C ASP A 94 33.38 24.41 11.19
N ASP A 95 33.13 23.99 12.44
CA ASP A 95 33.29 24.75 13.71
C ASP A 95 34.63 24.44 14.41
#